data_AF-A0AAV3XL23-F1
#
_entry.id   AF-A0AAV3XL23-F1
#
_cell.length_a   1.000
_cell.length_b   1.000
_cell.length_c   1.000
_cell.angle_alpha   90.00
_cell.angle_beta   90.00
_cell.angle_gamma   90.00
#
_symmetry.space_group_name_H-M   'P 1'
#
loop_
_entity.id
_entity.type
_entity.pdbx_description
1 polymer ?
#
loop_
_entity_poly.entity_id
_entity_poly.type
_entity_poly.pdbx_seq_one_letter_code
_entity_poly.pdbx_strand_id
1 'polypeptide(L)'
;MRVTPASLPEQIDMAIVGAGPHALTLATHLLQKRQSMRGRFLVFDPSGSWMSQWRHQFAALEIPHLRSPAVHHVDPNPYELRRFAENRPNELFPPYDLPGTELFEDFCLDAIRRWHLQDQVVKAKVTAIEPPLNRLHPCFRLWLESGQSIKARRVVLAKGSSTLNLPEWVSKIPSGYPSDRLCHSQQVDLRTLHLTSINYRRRVD
;
A
#
# COMPACT_ATOMS: atom_id res chain seq x y z
N MET A 1 11.81 25.04 -10.58
CA MET A 1 12.91 24.15 -10.97
C MET A 1 12.36 22.74 -11.09
N ARG A 2 12.39 22.14 -12.29
CA ARG A 2 12.06 20.73 -12.47
C ARG A 2 13.23 19.92 -11.92
N VAL A 3 13.03 19.28 -10.77
CA VAL A 3 14.01 18.33 -10.22
C VAL A 3 14.03 17.14 -11.16
N THR A 4 15.12 17.00 -11.92
CA THR A 4 15.45 15.78 -12.65
C THR A 4 15.35 14.62 -11.64
N PRO A 5 14.65 13.50 -11.91
CA PRO A 5 14.64 12.40 -10.96
C PRO A 5 16.09 11.98 -10.75
N ALA A 6 16.52 11.92 -9.49
CA ALA A 6 17.82 11.36 -9.14
C ALA A 6 17.94 10.02 -9.87
N SER A 7 19.01 9.84 -10.65
CA SER A 7 19.27 8.59 -11.35
C SER A 7 19.19 7.44 -10.36
N LEU A 8 18.39 6.42 -10.68
CA LEU A 8 18.27 5.24 -9.82
C LEU A 8 19.66 4.64 -9.55
N PRO A 9 19.95 4.22 -8.32
CA PRO A 9 21.20 3.53 -8.04
C PRO A 9 21.30 2.28 -8.91
N GLU A 10 22.51 1.89 -9.32
CA GLU A 10 22.71 0.61 -10.01
C GLU A 10 22.36 -0.58 -9.10
N GLN A 11 22.61 -0.43 -7.79
CA GLN A 11 22.41 -1.47 -6.80
C GLN A 11 21.97 -0.91 -5.45
N ILE A 12 21.06 -1.62 -4.79
CA ILE A 12 20.58 -1.36 -3.43
C ILE A 12 20.64 -2.63 -2.56
N ASP A 13 20.54 -2.46 -1.24
CA ASP A 13 20.54 -3.61 -0.33
C ASP A 13 19.16 -4.31 -0.31
N MET A 14 18.08 -3.54 -0.31
CA MET A 14 16.72 -4.07 -0.30
C MET A 14 15.78 -3.29 -1.23
N ALA A 15 15.09 -4.00 -2.11
CA ALA A 15 13.94 -3.48 -2.82
C ALA A 15 12.65 -3.92 -2.12
N ILE A 16 11.71 -3.00 -1.90
CA ILE A 16 10.36 -3.30 -1.42
C ILE A 16 9.39 -2.98 -2.56
N VAL A 17 8.60 -3.96 -3.01
CA VAL A 17 7.66 -3.79 -4.13
C VAL A 17 6.25 -3.60 -3.58
N GLY A 18 5.68 -2.40 -3.79
CA GLY A 18 4.41 -1.93 -3.22
C GLY A 18 4.61 -0.99 -2.04
N ALA A 19 3.85 0.12 -2.00
CA ALA A 19 3.92 1.16 -0.96
C ALA A 19 2.68 1.20 -0.05
N GLY A 20 2.07 0.04 0.24
CA GLY A 20 0.92 -0.09 1.14
C GLY A 20 1.28 -0.23 2.62
N PRO A 21 0.29 -0.51 3.49
CA PRO A 21 0.49 -0.59 4.94
C PRO A 21 1.53 -1.66 5.33
N HIS A 22 1.56 -2.82 4.67
CA HIS A 22 2.56 -3.86 4.96
C HIS A 22 4.00 -3.42 4.68
N ALA A 23 4.21 -2.67 3.60
CA ALA A 23 5.53 -2.12 3.27
C ALA A 23 5.93 -1.04 4.27
N LEU A 24 4.98 -0.21 4.70
CA LEU A 24 5.22 0.80 5.72
C LEU A 24 5.56 0.16 7.07
N THR A 25 4.81 -0.86 7.51
CA THR A 25 5.12 -1.66 8.70
C THR A 25 6.54 -2.23 8.62
N LEU A 26 6.93 -2.83 7.50
CA LEU A 26 8.29 -3.35 7.33
C LEU A 26 9.33 -2.23 7.47
N ALA A 27 9.13 -1.10 6.79
CA ALA A 27 10.10 -0.01 6.80
C ALA A 27 10.32 0.56 8.21
N THR A 28 9.25 0.81 8.96
CA THR A 28 9.35 1.34 10.33
C THR A 28 10.03 0.34 11.27
N HIS A 29 9.67 -0.95 11.21
CA HIS A 29 10.29 -2.00 12.03
C HIS A 29 11.76 -2.22 11.66
N LEU A 30 12.08 -2.20 10.37
CA LEU A 30 13.46 -2.32 9.88
C LEU A 30 14.32 -1.18 10.44
N LEU A 31 13.84 0.06 10.36
CA LEU A 31 14.57 1.23 10.85
C LEU A 31 14.66 1.27 12.38
N GLN A 32 13.64 0.79 13.10
CA GLN A 32 13.69 0.65 14.56
C GLN A 32 14.81 -0.30 14.98
N LYS A 33 14.90 -1.48 14.35
CA LYS A 33 15.88 -2.51 14.72
C LYS A 33 17.27 -2.23 14.16
N ARG A 34 17.35 -1.60 12.99
CA ARG A 34 18.58 -1.45 12.19
C ARG A 34 18.62 -0.07 11.52
N GLN A 35 18.91 0.97 12.29
CA GLN A 35 19.01 2.34 11.77
C GLN A 35 20.00 2.49 10.60
N SER A 36 21.04 1.63 10.53
CA SER A 36 21.99 1.60 9.42
C SER A 36 21.38 1.23 8.07
N MET A 37 20.13 0.79 8.02
CA MET A 37 19.38 0.52 6.79
C MET A 37 18.79 1.79 6.15
N ARG A 38 18.82 2.93 6.84
CA ARG A 38 18.46 4.22 6.23
C ARG A 38 19.26 4.43 4.95
N GLY A 39 18.58 4.80 3.85
CA GLY A 39 19.18 5.00 2.54
C GLY A 39 19.69 3.75 1.84
N ARG A 40 19.44 2.55 2.38
CA ARG A 40 19.88 1.26 1.79
C ARG A 40 18.74 0.44 1.20
N PHE A 41 17.51 0.94 1.29
CA PHE A 41 16.36 0.37 0.65
C PHE A 41 15.62 1.39 -0.19
N LEU A 42 14.90 0.92 -1.20
CA LEU A 42 13.96 1.73 -1.98
C LEU A 42 12.64 0.98 -2.08
N VAL A 43 11.55 1.74 -2.15
CA VAL A 43 10.19 1.24 -2.29
C VAL A 43 9.72 1.56 -3.71
N PHE A 44 9.26 0.56 -4.44
CA PHE A 44 8.82 0.71 -5.82
C PHE A 44 7.31 0.58 -5.89
N ASP A 45 6.64 1.67 -6.24
CA ASP A 45 5.19 1.70 -6.41
C ASP A 45 4.80 2.60 -7.59
N PRO A 46 3.86 2.18 -8.46
CA PRO A 46 3.45 2.98 -9.63
C PRO A 46 2.89 4.36 -9.27
N SER A 47 2.30 4.50 -8.07
CA SER A 47 1.75 5.79 -7.62
C SER A 47 2.83 6.80 -7.26
N GLY A 48 4.03 6.34 -6.88
CA GLY A 48 5.11 7.19 -6.39
C GLY A 48 4.85 7.78 -5.00
N SER A 49 3.87 7.26 -4.25
CA SER A 49 3.57 7.75 -2.91
C SER A 49 3.02 6.65 -2.03
N TRP A 50 3.39 6.70 -0.74
CA TRP A 50 2.86 5.78 0.26
C TRP A 50 1.33 5.84 0.34
N MET A 51 0.74 4.69 0.66
CA MET A 51 -0.68 4.51 0.96
C MET A 51 -1.66 4.86 -0.17
N SER A 52 -1.19 5.23 -1.37
CA SER A 52 -2.07 5.68 -2.47
C SER A 52 -3.15 4.67 -2.85
N GLN A 53 -2.77 3.40 -3.05
CA GLN A 53 -3.72 2.34 -3.39
C GLN A 53 -4.68 2.06 -2.23
N TRP A 54 -4.18 2.09 -0.99
CA TRP A 54 -5.00 1.89 0.21
C TRP A 54 -6.07 2.97 0.33
N ARG A 55 -5.69 4.25 0.18
CA ARG A 55 -6.62 5.39 0.21
C ARG A 55 -7.67 5.27 -0.88
N HIS A 56 -7.23 4.96 -2.10
CA HIS A 56 -8.14 4.79 -3.22
C HIS A 56 -9.17 3.69 -2.95
N GLN A 57 -8.74 2.52 -2.47
CA GLN A 57 -9.63 1.39 -2.18
C GLN A 57 -10.58 1.68 -1.01
N PHE A 58 -10.10 2.28 0.07
CA PHE A 58 -10.94 2.61 1.22
C PHE A 58 -12.01 3.64 0.85
N ALA A 59 -11.65 4.66 0.06
CA ALA A 59 -12.59 5.65 -0.44
C ALA A 59 -13.58 5.05 -1.44
N ALA A 60 -13.11 4.26 -2.40
CA ALA A 60 -13.96 3.62 -3.41
C ALA A 60 -14.99 2.66 -2.80
N LEU A 61 -14.66 2.00 -1.69
CA LEU A 61 -15.55 1.08 -0.99
C LEU A 61 -16.28 1.73 0.21
N GLU A 62 -16.13 3.04 0.40
CA GLU A 62 -16.72 3.81 1.51
C GLU A 62 -16.52 3.14 2.88
N ILE A 63 -15.34 2.57 3.11
CA ILE A 63 -15.03 1.86 4.35
C ILE A 63 -14.88 2.90 5.47
N PRO A 64 -15.68 2.86 6.55
CA PRO A 64 -15.67 3.89 7.59
C PRO A 64 -14.54 3.70 8.62
N HIS A 65 -14.16 2.45 8.89
CA HIS A 65 -13.14 2.09 9.86
C HIS A 65 -12.47 0.77 9.47
N LEU A 66 -11.29 0.52 10.02
CA LEU A 66 -10.57 -0.74 9.84
C LEU A 66 -11.32 -1.90 10.50
N ARG A 67 -11.00 -3.12 10.08
CA ARG A 67 -11.45 -4.36 10.76
C ARG A 67 -10.51 -4.80 11.87
N SER A 68 -9.31 -4.20 11.94
CA SER A 68 -8.28 -4.56 12.89
C SER A 68 -8.24 -3.56 14.06
N PRO A 69 -8.06 -4.03 15.31
CA PRO A 69 -7.89 -3.17 16.48
C PRO A 69 -6.74 -2.17 16.37
N ALA A 70 -6.80 -1.11 17.16
CA ALA A 70 -5.79 -0.05 17.24
C ALA A 70 -4.35 -0.51 17.46
N VAL A 71 -4.10 -1.73 17.94
CA VAL A 71 -2.76 -2.31 18.14
C VAL A 71 -2.16 -2.94 16.88
N HIS A 72 -2.96 -3.12 15.81
CA HIS A 72 -2.51 -3.68 14.54
C HIS A 72 -2.31 -2.56 13.51
N HIS A 73 -1.14 -1.92 13.58
CA HIS A 73 -0.83 -0.75 12.75
C HIS A 73 0.62 -0.75 12.26
N VAL A 74 1.03 0.35 11.62
CA VAL A 74 2.31 0.47 10.92
C VAL A 74 3.50 0.84 11.80
N ASP A 75 3.29 1.19 13.08
CA ASP A 75 4.37 1.65 13.96
C ASP A 75 4.89 0.50 14.83
N PRO A 76 6.21 0.44 15.12
CA PRO A 76 6.78 -0.60 15.96
C PRO A 76 6.36 -0.58 17.43
N ASN A 77 5.89 0.55 17.96
CA ASN A 77 5.34 0.58 19.31
C ASN A 77 3.81 0.36 19.25
N PRO A 78 3.28 -0.75 19.81
CA PRO A 78 1.88 -1.14 19.67
C PRO A 78 0.86 -0.19 20.33
N TYR A 79 1.32 0.78 21.11
CA TYR A 79 0.46 1.77 21.76
C TYR A 79 0.38 3.10 20.99
N GLU A 80 1.18 3.29 19.94
CA GLU A 80 1.32 4.60 19.28
C GLU A 80 0.05 5.08 18.59
N LEU A 81 -0.77 4.20 18.01
CA LEU A 81 -2.02 4.64 17.39
C LEU A 81 -2.99 5.17 18.44
N ARG A 82 -3.12 4.50 19.59
CA ARG A 82 -3.98 4.97 20.68
C ARG A 82 -3.49 6.31 21.24
N ARG A 83 -2.18 6.44 21.44
CA ARG A 83 -1.54 7.68 21.86
C ARG A 83 -1.80 8.81 20.87
N PHE A 84 -1.65 8.53 19.57
CA PHE A 84 -1.94 9.49 18.50
C PHE A 84 -3.41 9.92 18.48
N ALA A 85 -4.31 9.00 18.82
CA ALA A 85 -5.75 9.21 18.87
C ALA A 85 -6.28 9.79 20.20
N GLU A 86 -5.43 10.17 21.15
CA GLU A 86 -5.84 10.66 22.48
C GLU A 86 -6.85 11.82 22.42
N ASN A 87 -6.69 12.72 21.43
CA ASN A 87 -7.60 13.85 21.20
C ASN A 87 -8.71 13.56 20.17
N ARG A 88 -8.81 12.33 19.69
CA ARG A 88 -9.76 11.85 18.67
C ARG A 88 -10.45 10.53 19.07
N PRO A 89 -10.92 10.37 20.33
CA PRO A 89 -11.43 9.09 20.82
C PRO A 89 -12.69 8.61 20.06
N ASN A 90 -13.48 9.53 19.51
CA ASN A 90 -14.69 9.22 18.75
C ASN A 90 -14.40 8.57 17.38
N GLU A 91 -13.14 8.54 16.95
CA GLU A 91 -12.71 7.85 15.73
C GLU A 91 -12.17 6.43 16.01
N LEU A 92 -12.31 5.94 17.24
CA LEU A 92 -12.05 4.55 17.61
C LEU A 92 -13.38 3.83 17.85
N PHE A 93 -13.74 2.93 16.95
CA PHE A 93 -15.05 2.28 16.95
C PHE A 93 -15.07 1.02 17.83
N PRO A 94 -16.16 0.77 18.57
CA PRO A 94 -16.32 -0.46 19.36
C PRO A 94 -16.43 -1.71 18.46
N PRO A 95 -16.21 -2.91 19.00
CA PRO A 95 -15.86 -3.22 20.39
C PRO A 95 -14.35 -3.28 20.66
N TYR A 96 -13.49 -3.03 19.66
CA TYR A 96 -12.05 -3.29 19.77
C TYR A 96 -11.17 -2.08 19.41
N ASP A 97 -11.65 -0.86 19.63
CA ASP A 97 -10.99 0.39 19.23
C ASP A 97 -10.55 0.32 17.75
N LEU A 98 -11.49 0.03 16.86
CA LEU A 98 -11.23 -0.06 15.43
C LEU A 98 -11.01 1.36 14.90
N PRO A 99 -9.81 1.71 14.38
CA PRO A 99 -9.57 3.06 13.94
C PRO A 99 -10.40 3.40 12.70
N GLY A 100 -11.00 4.58 12.73
CA GLY A 100 -11.62 5.21 11.58
C GLY A 100 -10.64 5.35 10.43
N THR A 101 -11.16 5.37 9.21
CA THR A 101 -10.34 5.46 7.99
C THR A 101 -9.46 6.70 7.98
N GLU A 102 -10.03 7.86 8.33
CA GLU A 102 -9.29 9.14 8.40
C GLU A 102 -8.22 9.11 9.49
N LEU A 103 -8.57 8.67 10.71
CA LEU A 103 -7.62 8.49 11.81
C LEU A 103 -6.42 7.61 11.42
N PHE A 104 -6.67 6.47 10.77
CA PHE A 104 -5.61 5.56 10.36
C PHE A 104 -4.74 6.13 9.23
N GLU A 105 -5.34 6.86 8.29
CA GLU A 105 -4.61 7.55 7.23
C GLU A 105 -3.66 8.60 7.82
N ASP A 106 -4.17 9.46 8.70
CA ASP A 106 -3.38 10.50 9.37
C ASP A 106 -2.24 9.89 10.19
N PHE A 107 -2.52 8.80 10.90
CA PHE A 107 -1.51 8.05 11.63
C PHE A 107 -0.41 7.50 10.73
N CYS A 108 -0.76 6.98 9.54
CA CYS A 108 0.23 6.52 8.57
C CYS A 108 1.07 7.68 8.02
N LEU A 109 0.46 8.82 7.72
CA LEU A 109 1.16 10.03 7.28
C LEU A 109 2.10 10.58 8.36
N ASP A 110 1.69 10.52 9.63
CA ASP A 110 2.54 10.83 10.78
C ASP A 110 3.73 9.87 10.89
N ALA A 111 3.50 8.56 10.78
CA ALA A 111 4.58 7.57 10.77
C ALA A 111 5.58 7.81 9.63
N ILE A 112 5.10 8.07 8.40
CA ILE A 112 5.97 8.40 7.25
C ILE A 112 6.85 9.62 7.58
N ARG A 113 6.29 10.65 8.22
CA ARG A 113 7.03 11.85 8.62
C ARG A 113 8.05 11.57 9.71
N ARG A 114 7.65 10.93 10.82
CA ARG A 114 8.53 10.60 11.96
C ARG A 114 9.70 9.70 11.56
N TRP A 115 9.49 8.81 10.61
CA TRP A 115 10.51 7.88 10.12
C TRP A 115 11.29 8.38 8.90
N HIS A 116 10.99 9.59 8.39
CA HIS A 116 11.62 10.21 7.20
C HIS A 116 11.55 9.33 5.94
N LEU A 117 10.36 8.79 5.65
CA LEU A 117 10.14 7.83 4.57
C LEU A 117 9.62 8.45 3.26
N GLN A 118 9.36 9.75 3.21
CA GLN A 118 8.74 10.45 2.07
C GLN A 118 9.50 10.19 0.76
N ASP A 119 10.82 10.33 0.79
CA ASP A 119 11.67 10.26 -0.40
C ASP A 119 12.13 8.84 -0.74
N GLN A 120 11.62 7.82 -0.05
CA GLN A 120 12.01 6.42 -0.27
C GLN A 120 11.17 5.72 -1.35
N VAL A 121 10.06 6.33 -1.80
CA VAL A 121 9.18 5.76 -2.82
C VAL A 121 9.59 6.23 -4.21
N VAL A 122 10.08 5.29 -5.00
CA VAL A 122 10.31 5.45 -6.43
C VAL A 122 9.00 5.22 -7.17
N LYS A 123 8.59 6.22 -7.96
CA LYS A 123 7.48 6.08 -8.91
C LYS A 123 7.86 5.17 -10.06
N ALA A 124 7.75 3.86 -9.84
CA ALA A 124 8.04 2.86 -10.85
C ALA A 124 7.28 1.56 -10.56
N LYS A 125 6.83 0.91 -11.64
CA LYS A 125 6.22 -0.40 -11.59
C LYS A 125 7.26 -1.48 -11.87
N VAL A 126 7.46 -2.40 -10.94
CA VAL A 126 8.28 -3.60 -11.16
C VAL A 126 7.46 -4.60 -11.97
N THR A 127 7.96 -4.98 -13.14
CA THR A 127 7.28 -5.89 -14.08
C THR A 127 7.82 -7.32 -14.00
N ALA A 128 9.11 -7.48 -13.68
CA ALA A 128 9.73 -8.79 -13.50
C ALA A 128 10.85 -8.75 -12.47
N ILE A 129 11.14 -9.91 -11.87
CA ILE A 129 12.26 -10.11 -10.95
C ILE A 129 13.02 -11.34 -11.41
N GLU A 130 14.28 -11.17 -11.77
CA GLU A 130 15.18 -12.27 -12.10
C GLU A 130 15.96 -12.69 -10.85
N PRO A 131 16.09 -14.01 -10.62
CA PRO A 131 16.90 -14.53 -9.52
C PRO A 131 18.41 -14.27 -9.77
N PRO A 132 19.22 -14.27 -8.71
CA PRO A 132 20.66 -14.14 -8.83
C PRO A 132 21.27 -15.30 -9.64
N LEU A 133 22.06 -14.97 -10.66
CA LEU A 133 22.84 -15.95 -11.42
C LEU A 133 24.20 -16.28 -10.74
N ASN A 134 24.76 -15.33 -9.99
CA ASN A 134 26.04 -15.48 -9.31
C ASN A 134 25.84 -15.95 -7.84
N ARG A 135 26.52 -17.03 -7.45
CA ARG A 135 26.45 -17.59 -6.09
C ARG A 135 27.33 -16.88 -5.05
N LEU A 136 28.40 -16.20 -5.45
CA LEU A 136 29.30 -15.49 -4.52
C LEU A 136 28.68 -14.18 -4.00
N HIS A 137 28.01 -13.42 -4.89
CA HIS A 137 27.35 -12.16 -4.55
C HIS A 137 25.94 -12.13 -5.15
N PRO A 138 25.00 -12.92 -4.59
CA PRO A 138 23.67 -13.03 -5.16
C PRO A 138 22.92 -11.70 -5.05
N CYS A 139 22.51 -11.16 -6.19
CA CYS A 139 21.59 -10.04 -6.30
C CYS A 139 20.47 -10.38 -7.29
N PHE A 140 19.23 -10.06 -6.92
CA PHE A 140 18.09 -10.06 -7.81
C PHE A 140 18.19 -8.88 -8.78
N ARG A 141 17.69 -9.04 -10.00
CA ARG A 141 17.48 -7.92 -10.93
C ARG A 141 15.98 -7.63 -11.02
N LEU A 142 15.60 -6.39 -10.76
CA LEU A 142 14.23 -5.92 -10.89
C LEU A 142 14.12 -5.14 -12.20
N TRP A 143 13.19 -5.54 -13.06
CA TRP A 143 12.85 -4.83 -14.29
C TRP A 143 11.70 -3.87 -14.03
N LEU A 144 11.85 -2.64 -14.51
CA LEU A 144 10.86 -1.59 -14.40
C LEU A 144 10.08 -1.46 -15.71
N GLU A 145 8.85 -0.97 -15.63
CA GLU A 145 8.01 -0.70 -16.81
C GLU A 145 8.66 0.31 -17.79
N SER A 146 9.57 1.15 -17.31
CA SER A 146 10.37 2.06 -18.15
C SER A 146 11.44 1.36 -19.01
N GLY A 147 11.64 0.05 -18.84
CA GLY A 147 12.74 -0.72 -19.44
C GLY A 147 14.06 -0.63 -18.66
N GLN A 148 14.16 0.24 -17.66
CA GLN A 148 15.31 0.29 -16.75
C GLN A 148 15.32 -0.93 -15.81
N SER A 149 16.49 -1.23 -15.24
CA SER A 149 16.61 -2.26 -14.21
C SER A 149 17.49 -1.81 -13.06
N ILE A 150 17.26 -2.40 -11.89
CA ILE A 150 18.06 -2.18 -10.68
C ILE A 150 18.38 -3.52 -10.01
N LYS A 151 19.57 -3.62 -9.41
CA LYS A 151 19.97 -4.80 -8.64
C LYS A 151 19.63 -4.61 -7.16
N ALA A 152 19.14 -5.67 -6.51
CA ALA A 152 18.91 -5.68 -5.06
C ALA A 152 19.40 -6.98 -4.42
N ARG A 153 20.04 -6.88 -3.25
CA ARG A 153 20.46 -8.09 -2.50
C ARG A 153 19.26 -8.84 -1.92
N ARG A 154 18.21 -8.11 -1.56
CA ARG A 154 16.95 -8.64 -1.03
C ARG A 154 15.78 -7.98 -1.73
N VAL A 155 14.72 -8.75 -1.93
CA VAL A 155 13.45 -8.24 -2.48
C VAL A 155 12.34 -8.64 -1.54
N VAL A 156 11.50 -7.68 -1.17
CA VAL A 156 10.26 -7.91 -0.44
C VAL A 156 9.10 -7.60 -1.37
N LEU A 157 8.19 -8.56 -1.51
CA LEU A 157 6.94 -8.36 -2.24
C LEU A 157 5.85 -7.98 -1.24
N ALA A 158 5.51 -6.69 -1.19
CA ALA A 158 4.46 -6.12 -0.36
C ALA A 158 3.34 -5.51 -1.22
N LYS A 159 3.11 -6.12 -2.39
CA LYS A 159 2.02 -5.79 -3.30
C LYS A 159 0.74 -6.49 -2.84
N GLY A 160 -0.38 -5.75 -2.81
CA GLY A 160 -1.70 -6.35 -2.65
C GLY A 160 -2.03 -7.31 -3.81
N SER A 161 -3.24 -7.90 -3.81
CA SER A 161 -3.68 -8.76 -4.90
C SER A 161 -3.59 -8.02 -6.25
N SER A 162 -2.74 -8.51 -7.14
CA SER A 162 -2.38 -7.78 -8.38
C SER A 162 -2.78 -8.51 -9.66
N THR A 163 -3.12 -9.80 -9.56
CA THR A 163 -3.54 -10.59 -10.72
C THR A 163 -5.04 -10.59 -10.79
N LEU A 164 -5.56 -9.97 -11.83
CA LEU A 164 -6.97 -10.10 -12.21
C LEU A 164 -7.24 -11.59 -12.43
N ASN A 165 -8.11 -12.15 -11.61
CA ASN A 165 -8.60 -13.50 -11.82
C ASN A 165 -9.93 -13.41 -12.57
N LEU A 166 -9.84 -13.47 -13.89
CA LEU A 166 -10.99 -13.41 -14.77
C LEU A 166 -11.37 -14.83 -15.19
N PRO A 167 -12.61 -15.29 -14.93
CA PRO A 167 -13.09 -16.54 -15.49
C PRO A 167 -13.04 -16.52 -17.02
N GLU A 168 -12.69 -17.65 -17.63
CA GLU A 168 -12.55 -17.77 -19.09
C GLU A 168 -13.82 -17.31 -19.83
N TRP A 169 -15.01 -17.59 -19.27
CA TRP A 169 -16.29 -17.19 -19.87
C TRP A 169 -16.43 -15.68 -20.07
N VAL A 170 -15.73 -14.84 -19.28
CA VAL A 170 -15.78 -13.38 -19.42
C VAL A 170 -15.19 -12.93 -20.77
N SER A 171 -14.13 -13.59 -21.25
CA SER A 171 -13.54 -13.31 -22.57
C SER A 171 -14.40 -13.78 -23.75
N LYS A 172 -15.39 -14.65 -23.49
CA LYS A 172 -16.29 -15.21 -24.50
C LYS A 172 -17.56 -14.36 -24.70
N ILE A 173 -17.72 -13.26 -23.95
CA ILE A 173 -18.87 -12.38 -24.09
C ILE A 173 -18.75 -11.64 -25.44
N PRO A 174 -19.69 -11.80 -26.38
CA PRO A 174 -19.52 -11.38 -27.79
C PRO A 174 -19.41 -9.86 -28.03
N SER A 175 -19.75 -9.03 -27.04
CA SER A 175 -19.67 -7.56 -27.06
C SER A 175 -19.76 -7.02 -25.63
N GLY A 176 -19.49 -5.73 -25.41
CA GLY A 176 -19.48 -5.13 -24.08
C GLY A 176 -20.72 -5.48 -23.25
N TYR A 177 -20.52 -6.05 -22.06
CA TYR A 177 -21.60 -6.21 -21.10
C TYR A 177 -21.93 -4.85 -20.47
N PRO A 178 -23.19 -4.61 -20.08
CA PRO A 178 -23.54 -3.39 -19.35
C PRO A 178 -22.70 -3.26 -18.08
N SER A 179 -22.04 -2.11 -17.89
CA SER A 179 -21.11 -1.87 -16.77
C SER A 179 -21.80 -1.88 -15.41
N ASP A 180 -23.12 -1.72 -15.37
CA ASP A 180 -23.98 -1.82 -14.20
C ASP A 180 -24.34 -3.26 -13.82
N ARG A 181 -24.09 -4.25 -14.69
CA ARG A 181 -24.45 -5.67 -14.46
C ARG A 181 -23.29 -6.58 -14.12
N LEU A 182 -22.10 -6.24 -14.60
CA LEU A 182 -20.89 -6.99 -14.34
C LEU A 182 -19.74 -6.01 -14.15
N CYS A 183 -19.04 -6.15 -13.04
CA CYS A 183 -17.91 -5.30 -12.69
C CYS A 183 -16.89 -6.16 -11.94
N HIS A 184 -15.61 -6.00 -12.25
CA HIS A 184 -14.57 -6.62 -11.43
C HIS A 184 -14.50 -5.91 -10.07
N SER A 185 -14.20 -6.63 -9.00
CA SER A 185 -14.15 -6.05 -7.64
C SER A 185 -13.16 -4.89 -7.51
N GLN A 186 -12.07 -4.91 -8.28
CA GLN A 186 -11.09 -3.81 -8.33
C GLN A 186 -11.57 -2.57 -9.09
N GLN A 187 -12.69 -2.66 -9.81
CA GLN A 187 -13.30 -1.54 -10.55
C GLN A 187 -14.53 -0.97 -9.83
N VAL A 188 -14.94 -1.57 -8.70
CA VAL A 188 -16.07 -1.08 -7.91
C VAL A 188 -15.67 0.23 -7.23
N ASP A 189 -16.46 1.28 -7.48
CA ASP A 189 -16.36 2.58 -6.79
C ASP A 189 -17.78 3.04 -6.40
N LEU A 190 -18.15 2.77 -5.15
CA LEU A 190 -19.47 3.06 -4.57
C LEU A 190 -19.82 4.55 -4.64
N ARG A 191 -18.82 5.44 -4.61
CA ARG A 191 -19.02 6.90 -4.69
C ARG A 191 -19.62 7.33 -6.02
N THR A 192 -19.49 6.50 -7.05
CA THR A 192 -20.02 6.75 -8.40
C THR A 192 -21.35 6.05 -8.66
N LEU A 193 -21.81 5.21 -7.72
CA LEU A 193 -22.99 4.38 -7.88
C LEU A 193 -24.18 4.93 -7.10
N HIS A 194 -25.33 4.98 -7.74
CA HIS A 194 -26.61 5.27 -7.09
C HIS A 194 -27.27 3.96 -6.65
N LEU A 195 -26.82 3.42 -5.52
CA LEU A 195 -27.42 2.22 -4.95
C LEU A 195 -28.75 2.57 -4.28
N THR A 196 -29.83 1.93 -4.68
CA THR A 196 -31.10 1.97 -3.92
C THR A 196 -30.85 1.39 -2.54
N SER A 197 -30.89 2.25 -1.52
CA SER A 197 -30.71 1.83 -0.14
C SER A 197 -31.81 0.84 0.25
N ILE A 198 -31.46 -0.43 0.42
CA ILE A 198 -32.23 -1.27 1.34
C ILE A 198 -31.94 -0.67 2.70
N ASN A 199 -32.98 -0.14 3.37
CA ASN A 199 -32.91 0.50 4.68
C ASN A 199 -32.38 -0.46 5.77
N TYR A 200 -31.09 -0.79 5.75
CA TYR A 200 -30.41 -1.28 6.92
C TYR A 200 -30.08 -0.05 7.75
N ARG A 201 -30.97 0.26 8.69
CA ARG A 201 -30.83 1.36 9.64
C ARG A 201 -29.38 1.42 10.11
N ARG A 202 -28.75 2.59 9.90
CA ARG A 202 -27.64 3.07 10.73
C ARG A 202 -28.13 3.14 12.18
N ARG A 203 -28.16 2.01 12.88
CA ARG A 203 -28.09 1.98 14.34
C ARG A 203 -26.64 1.73 14.66
N VAL A 204 -25.91 2.82 14.79
CA VAL A 204 -24.76 2.87 15.68
C VAL A 204 -25.32 3.64 16.87
N ASP A 205 -25.88 2.88 17.82
CA ASP A 205 -26.00 3.32 19.21
C ASP A 205 -24.67 2.99 19.90
#